data_AF-A0A938YEW5-F1
#
_entry.id   AF-A0A938YEW5-F1
#
_cell.length_a   1.000
_cell.length_b   1.000
_cell.length_c   1.000
_cell.angle_alpha   90.00
_cell.angle_beta   90.00
_cell.angle_gamma   90.00
#
_symmetry.space_group_name_H-M   'P 1'
#
loop_
_entity.id
_entity.type
_entity.pdbx_description
1 polymer ?
#
loop_
_entity_poly.entity_id
_entity_poly.type
_entity_poly.pdbx_seq_one_letter_code
_entity_poly.pdbx_strand_id
1 'polypeptide(L)' 'MPADPATTPGVHPDANPLLEPSPLPFRLPPFADIHEAHYGPAFDLGMGQARRRGV' A
#
# COMPACT_ATOMS: atom_id res chain seq x y z
N MET A 1 -4.59 -24.87 -16.19
CA MET A 1 -3.69 -24.15 -15.26
C MET A 1 -4.52 -23.77 -14.05
N PRO A 2 -4.15 -24.12 -12.80
CA PRO A 2 -4.74 -23.42 -11.66
C PRO A 2 -4.39 -21.94 -11.84
N ALA A 3 -5.37 -21.05 -11.68
CA ALA A 3 -5.09 -19.63 -11.62
C ALA A 3 -4.12 -19.41 -10.45
N ASP A 4 -3.00 -18.72 -10.68
CA ASP A 4 -2.15 -18.30 -9.60
C ASP A 4 -3.01 -17.49 -8.61
N PRO A 5 -2.85 -17.66 -7.29
CA PRO A 5 -3.57 -16.86 -6.30
C PRO A 5 -3.22 -15.35 -6.40
N ALA A 6 -2.29 -14.97 -7.27
CA ALA A 6 -1.92 -13.59 -7.57
C ALA A 6 -2.88 -12.86 -8.53
N THR A 7 -3.85 -13.53 -9.16
CA THR A 7 -4.72 -12.92 -10.19
C THR A 7 -5.98 -12.23 -9.65
N THR A 8 -6.12 -12.04 -8.33
CA THR A 8 -7.16 -11.15 -7.82
C THR A 8 -6.58 -9.73 -7.76
N PRO A 9 -6.95 -8.81 -8.67
CA PRO A 9 -6.58 -7.41 -8.51
C PRO A 9 -7.15 -6.92 -7.18
N GLY A 10 -6.30 -6.29 -6.38
CA GLY A 10 -6.67 -5.66 -5.11
C GLY A 10 -7.53 -4.43 -5.38
N VAL A 11 -8.80 -4.65 -5.73
CA VAL A 11 -9.76 -3.56 -5.97
C VAL A 11 -10.13 -2.92 -4.64
N HIS A 12 -9.38 -1.88 -4.25
CA HIS A 12 -9.86 -0.83 -3.36
C HIS A 12 -9.73 0.51 -4.11
N PRO A 13 -10.79 0.95 -4.82
CA PRO A 13 -10.67 2.01 -5.82
C PRO A 13 -10.50 3.44 -5.26
N ASP A 14 -10.32 3.64 -3.95
CA ASP A 14 -10.25 4.99 -3.36
C ASP A 14 -9.28 5.13 -2.17
N ALA A 15 -8.59 4.06 -1.74
CA ALA A 15 -7.73 4.08 -0.55
C ALA A 15 -6.24 3.97 -0.95
N ASN A 16 -5.38 4.78 -0.33
CA ASN A 16 -3.94 4.76 -0.60
C ASN A 16 -3.33 3.41 -0.17
N PRO A 17 -2.79 2.60 -1.10
CA PRO A 17 -2.32 1.24 -0.83
C PRO A 17 -1.08 1.17 0.05
N LEU A 18 -0.43 2.31 0.32
CA LEU A 18 0.74 2.40 1.19
C LEU A 18 0.36 2.54 2.68
N LEU A 19 -0.93 2.71 3.00
CA LEU A 19 -1.39 2.93 4.38
C LEU A 19 -1.72 1.65 5.14
N GLU A 20 -1.89 0.53 4.44
CA GLU A 20 -2.19 -0.78 5.01
C GLU A 20 -1.13 -1.81 4.60
N PRO A 21 -0.91 -2.88 5.39
CA PRO A 21 -0.03 -3.95 4.98
C PRO A 21 -0.48 -4.60 3.66
N SER A 22 0.48 -4.91 2.79
CA SER A 22 0.15 -5.55 1.51
C SER A 22 -0.53 -6.92 1.72
N PRO A 23 -1.61 -7.21 0.96
CA PRO A 23 -2.26 -8.52 0.97
C PRO A 23 -1.51 -9.58 0.14
N LEU A 24 -0.47 -9.20 -0.62
CA LEU A 24 0.25 -10.11 -1.49
C LEU A 24 1.25 -11.00 -0.71
N PRO A 25 1.62 -12.18 -1.23
CA PRO A 25 2.61 -13.06 -0.62
C PRO A 25 3.91 -12.32 -0.28
N PHE A 26 4.50 -12.66 0.86
CA PHE A 26 5.72 -12.02 1.38
C PHE A 26 5.59 -10.51 1.63
N ARG A 27 4.36 -9.99 1.75
CA ARG A 27 4.05 -8.55 1.85
C ARG A 27 4.63 -7.73 0.69
N LEU A 28 4.69 -8.33 -0.49
CA LEU A 28 5.13 -7.63 -1.70
C LEU A 28 4.24 -6.40 -1.94
N PRO A 29 4.77 -5.18 -2.14
CA PRO A 29 3.93 -4.03 -2.42
C PRO A 29 3.04 -4.25 -3.66
N PRO A 30 1.77 -3.82 -3.64
CA PRO A 30 0.88 -3.91 -4.79
C PRO A 30 1.26 -2.85 -5.84
N PHE A 31 2.38 -3.06 -6.54
CA PHE A 31 2.95 -2.07 -7.47
C PHE A 31 1.99 -1.67 -8.61
N ALA A 32 1.06 -2.54 -8.99
CA ALA A 32 0.05 -2.24 -10.02
C ALA A 32 -0.93 -1.13 -9.59
N ASP A 33 -1.14 -0.97 -8.28
CA ASP A 33 -2.11 -0.04 -7.70
C ASP A 33 -1.42 1.21 -7.10
N ILE A 34 -0.08 1.26 -7.10
CA ILE A 34 0.71 2.39 -6.58
C ILE A 34 0.98 3.39 -7.71
N HIS A 35 0.56 4.64 -7.51
CA HIS A 35 0.78 5.76 -8.41
C HIS A 35 1.48 6.91 -7.67
N GLU A 36 2.02 7.87 -8.42
CA GLU A 36 2.77 9.01 -7.91
C GLU A 36 1.98 9.81 -6.86
N ALA A 37 0.66 9.94 -7.07
CA ALA A 37 -0.25 10.64 -6.18
C ALA A 37 -0.34 9.99 -4.78
N HIS A 38 0.05 8.73 -4.62
CA HIS A 38 -0.03 8.01 -3.35
C HIS A 38 1.15 8.34 -2.41
N TYR A 39 2.29 8.81 -2.94
CA TYR A 39 3.48 9.00 -2.12
C TYR A 39 3.35 10.17 -1.14
N GLY A 40 2.98 11.36 -1.63
CA GLY A 40 2.90 12.57 -0.80
C GLY A 40 2.04 12.37 0.46
N PRO A 41 0.76 11.99 0.31
CA PRO A 41 -0.11 11.75 1.46
C PRO A 41 0.39 10.65 2.41
N ALA A 42 1.00 9.57 1.89
CA ALA A 42 1.55 8.50 2.72
C ALA A 42 2.75 8.96 3.55
N PHE A 43 3.65 9.76 2.95
CA PHE A 43 4.78 10.33 3.65
C PHE A 43 4.35 11.32 4.73
N ASP A 44 3.41 12.21 4.44
CA ASP A 44 2.90 13.18 5.42
C ASP A 44 2.30 12.49 6.65
N LEU A 45 1.49 11.44 6.43
CA LEU A 45 0.93 10.62 7.50
C LEU A 45 2.04 9.91 8.30
N GLY A 46 2.98 9.27 7.62
CA GLY A 46 4.10 8.56 8.26
C GLY A 46 4.99 9.48 9.10
N MET A 47 5.38 10.64 8.56
CA MET A 47 6.14 11.64 9.29
C MET A 47 5.35 12.20 10.49
N GLY A 48 4.06 12.46 10.32
CA GLY A 48 3.18 12.87 11.41
C GLY A 48 3.12 11.85 12.55
N GLN A 49 3.05 10.55 12.20
CA GLN A 49 3.11 9.46 13.18
C GLN A 49 4.47 9.38 13.88
N ALA A 50 5.58 9.46 13.12
CA ALA A 50 6.94 9.41 13.67
C ALA A 50 7.20 10.53 14.68
N ARG A 51 6.80 11.76 14.35
CA ARG A 51 6.89 12.92 15.27
C ARG A 51 6.12 12.69 16.56
N ARG A 52 4.90 12.13 16.49
CA ARG A 52 4.12 11.76 17.68
C ARG A 52 4.78 10.65 18.51
N ARG A 53 5.56 9.79 17.87
CA ARG A 53 6.31 8.70 18.53
C ARG A 53 7.64 9.17 19.15
N GLY A 54 8.08 10.39 18.86
CA GLY A 54 9.30 10.99 19.44
C GLY A 54 10.60 10.38 18.93
N VAL A 55 10.62 9.98 17.65
CA VAL A 55 11.83 9.47 16.96
C VAL A 55 12.75 10.61 16.54
#